data_AF-A0AB39R4R3-F1
#
_entry.id   AF-A0AB39R4R3-F1
#
_cell.length_a   1.000
_cell.length_b   1.000
_cell.length_c   1.000
_cell.angle_alpha   90.00
_cell.angle_beta   90.00
_cell.angle_gamma   90.00
#
_symmetry.space_group_name_H-M   'P 1'
#
loop_
_entity.id
_entity.type
_entity.pdbx_description
1 polymer ?
#
loop_
_entity_poly.entity_id
_entity_poly.type
_entity_poly.pdbx_seq_one_letter_code
_entity_poly.pdbx_strand_id
1 'polypeptide(L)'
;MSTSRLDHFAAHGTGVTFESIRLADGKTITVQAGPNAQCLPSPNGGSGPHSVPRDYTGPYTHLEVYLGEGIDPGDGNGWDEEDSTELWLTSPSGTPDNGRLFYEVPVEDVRALIEEHGGEHTEQGGTEAGD
;
A
#
# COMPACT_ATOMS: atom_id res chain seq x y z
N MET A 1 -5.99 17.58 2.07
CA MET A 1 -7.09 16.71 1.57
C MET A 1 -7.38 15.64 2.63
N SER A 2 -8.34 14.71 2.45
CA SER A 2 -8.57 13.63 3.43
C SER A 2 -7.72 12.40 3.09
N THR A 3 -7.06 11.83 4.09
CA THR A 3 -6.29 10.57 4.04
C THR A 3 -6.73 9.58 5.13
N SER A 4 -8.02 9.61 5.46
CA SER A 4 -8.57 8.89 6.61
C SER A 4 -8.33 7.38 6.55
N ARG A 5 -8.39 6.78 5.35
CA ARG A 5 -8.16 5.34 5.16
C ARG A 5 -6.67 5.01 5.25
N LEU A 6 -5.80 5.81 4.65
CA LEU A 6 -4.35 5.70 4.82
C LEU A 6 -3.95 5.83 6.29
N ASP A 7 -4.48 6.83 7.00
CA ASP A 7 -4.20 7.08 8.41
C ASP A 7 -4.64 5.91 9.30
N HIS A 8 -5.79 5.30 8.97
CA HIS A 8 -6.25 4.09 9.65
C HIS A 8 -5.27 2.92 9.46
N PHE A 9 -4.82 2.68 8.23
CA PHE A 9 -3.87 1.60 7.94
C PHE A 9 -2.48 1.85 8.52
N ALA A 10 -2.00 3.09 8.50
CA ALA A 10 -0.74 3.44 9.16
C ALA A 10 -0.84 3.26 10.68
N ALA A 11 -1.99 3.55 11.29
CA ALA A 11 -2.16 3.40 12.74
C ALA A 11 -2.37 1.95 13.18
N HIS A 12 -3.06 1.13 12.39
CA HIS A 12 -3.57 -0.18 12.81
C HIS A 12 -3.07 -1.37 11.99
N GLY A 13 -2.36 -1.11 10.89
CA GLY A 13 -2.03 -2.10 9.87
C GLY A 13 -3.22 -2.50 9.01
N THR A 14 -2.93 -3.31 8.01
CA THR A 14 -3.90 -3.99 7.13
C THR A 14 -4.03 -5.49 7.49
N GLY A 15 -3.27 -5.96 8.47
CA GLY A 15 -3.19 -7.38 8.82
C GLY A 15 -2.34 -8.16 7.83
N VAL A 16 -2.84 -9.30 7.33
CA VAL A 16 -2.10 -10.18 6.40
C VAL A 16 -2.49 -10.00 4.94
N THR A 17 -3.33 -8.99 4.66
CA THR A 17 -3.91 -8.74 3.34
C THR A 17 -3.55 -7.35 2.85
N PHE A 18 -3.54 -7.25 1.52
CA PHE A 18 -3.55 -5.98 0.82
C PHE A 18 -4.92 -5.31 0.91
N GLU A 19 -4.94 -4.00 1.12
CA GLU A 19 -6.14 -3.19 1.18
C GLU A 19 -6.10 -2.06 0.15
N SER A 20 -7.21 -1.82 -0.53
CA SER A 20 -7.30 -0.77 -1.55
C SER A 20 -7.70 0.58 -0.96
N ILE A 21 -7.17 1.64 -1.55
CA ILE A 21 -7.58 3.03 -1.35
C ILE A 21 -7.98 3.59 -2.71
N ARG A 22 -9.26 3.97 -2.84
CA ARG A 22 -9.75 4.65 -4.04
C ARG A 22 -9.41 6.13 -3.96
N LEU A 23 -8.83 6.67 -5.03
CA LEU A 23 -8.44 8.06 -5.17
C LEU A 23 -9.57 8.90 -5.81
N ALA A 24 -9.58 10.21 -5.56
CA ALA A 24 -10.64 11.10 -6.04
C ALA A 24 -10.74 11.18 -7.57
N ASP A 25 -9.64 10.95 -8.28
CA ASP A 25 -9.60 10.86 -9.75
C ASP A 25 -10.12 9.52 -10.31
N GLY A 26 -10.57 8.61 -9.43
CA GLY A 26 -11.15 7.32 -9.78
C GLY A 26 -10.14 6.18 -9.88
N LYS A 27 -8.83 6.44 -9.75
CA LYS A 27 -7.79 5.42 -9.70
C LYS A 27 -7.75 4.74 -8.32
N THR A 28 -7.00 3.65 -8.21
CA THR A 28 -6.88 2.88 -6.97
C THR A 28 -5.43 2.51 -6.73
N ILE A 29 -4.96 2.77 -5.51
CA ILE A 29 -3.71 2.20 -4.98
C ILE A 29 -4.04 1.10 -4.00
N THR A 30 -3.12 0.17 -3.82
CA THR A 30 -3.27 -0.91 -2.83
C THR A 30 -2.09 -0.86 -1.89
N VAL A 31 -2.34 -0.99 -0.59
CA VAL A 31 -1.32 -0.90 0.46
C VAL A 31 -1.35 -2.12 1.37
N GLN A 32 -0.20 -2.46 1.95
CA GLN A 32 -0.11 -3.46 3.01
C GLN A 32 0.82 -2.98 4.13
N ALA A 33 0.39 -3.21 5.37
CA ALA A 33 1.21 -3.06 6.57
C ALA A 33 0.81 -4.10 7.60
N GLY A 34 1.71 -5.02 7.90
CA GLY A 34 1.40 -6.17 8.73
C GLY A 34 2.24 -7.38 8.37
N PRO A 35 1.96 -8.54 8.96
CA PRO A 35 2.76 -9.73 8.71
C PRO A 35 2.79 -10.07 7.23
N ASN A 36 3.99 -10.43 6.76
CA ASN A 36 4.35 -10.73 5.37
C ASN A 36 4.51 -9.51 4.45
N ALA A 37 4.25 -8.28 4.91
CA ALA A 37 4.59 -7.08 4.14
C ALA A 37 6.07 -6.69 4.32
N GLN A 38 6.65 -6.12 3.27
CA GLN A 38 7.93 -5.39 3.34
C GLN A 38 7.66 -3.95 3.78
N CYS A 39 7.39 -3.80 5.08
CA CYS A 39 7.02 -2.54 5.72
C CYS A 39 7.86 -2.28 6.98
N LEU A 40 7.80 -1.04 7.49
CA LEU A 40 8.52 -0.62 8.70
C LEU A 40 7.55 -0.02 9.74
N PRO A 41 7.65 -0.41 11.02
CA PRO A 41 8.40 -1.57 11.54
C PRO A 41 7.93 -2.90 10.93
N SER A 42 8.81 -3.91 10.87
CA SER A 42 8.58 -5.17 10.13
C SER A 42 8.07 -6.31 11.03
N PRO A 43 6.78 -6.69 10.96
CA PRO A 43 6.17 -7.75 11.77
C PRO A 43 6.35 -9.15 11.14
N ASN A 44 7.52 -9.40 10.55
CA ASN A 44 7.85 -10.69 9.92
C ASN A 44 8.46 -11.70 10.91
N GLY A 45 8.63 -11.31 12.19
CA GLY A 45 9.20 -12.17 13.23
C GLY A 45 10.69 -12.47 13.04
N GLY A 46 11.39 -11.69 12.21
CA GLY A 46 12.83 -11.77 12.01
C GLY A 46 13.63 -11.10 13.13
N SER A 47 14.97 -11.10 12.98
CA SER A 47 15.91 -10.52 13.96
C SER A 47 16.57 -9.22 13.45
N GLY A 48 15.92 -8.49 12.55
CA GLY A 48 16.44 -7.24 11.98
C GLY A 48 16.27 -6.03 12.93
N PRO A 49 16.97 -4.92 12.67
CA PRO A 49 16.91 -3.71 13.50
C PRO A 49 15.53 -3.06 13.57
N HIS A 50 14.66 -3.36 12.59
CA HIS A 50 13.27 -2.88 12.54
C HIS A 50 12.24 -3.98 12.76
N SER A 51 12.68 -5.19 13.14
CA SER A 51 11.77 -6.30 13.37
C SER A 51 10.97 -6.11 14.66
N VAL A 52 9.66 -6.36 14.55
CA VAL A 52 8.71 -6.34 15.66
C VAL A 52 7.97 -7.67 15.73
N PRO A 53 7.28 -7.99 16.86
CA PRO A 53 6.45 -9.19 16.96
C PRO A 53 5.43 -9.30 15.82
N ARG A 54 5.06 -10.53 15.44
CA ARG A 54 4.09 -10.77 14.35
C ARG A 54 2.68 -10.23 14.67
N ASP A 55 2.37 -9.99 15.93
CA ASP A 55 1.12 -9.39 16.39
C ASP A 55 1.22 -7.88 16.61
N TYR A 56 2.31 -7.23 16.17
CA TYR A 56 2.40 -5.78 16.15
C TYR A 56 1.29 -5.19 15.29
N THR A 57 0.51 -4.28 15.87
CA THR A 57 -0.68 -3.68 15.24
C THR A 57 -0.42 -2.24 14.76
N GLY A 58 0.83 -1.81 14.67
CA GLY A 58 1.18 -0.41 14.37
C GLY A 58 1.55 0.44 15.60
N PRO A 59 1.92 1.71 15.39
CA PRO A 59 1.89 2.41 14.11
C PRO A 59 3.00 1.99 13.14
N TYR A 60 2.73 2.09 11.84
CA TYR A 60 3.68 1.90 10.75
C TYR A 60 4.14 3.24 10.20
N THR A 61 5.41 3.32 9.83
CA THR A 61 6.00 4.51 9.21
C THR A 61 6.24 4.31 7.72
N HIS A 62 6.33 3.06 7.27
CA HIS A 62 6.45 2.70 5.85
C HIS A 62 5.50 1.56 5.51
N LEU A 63 5.01 1.55 4.28
CA LEU A 63 4.04 0.59 3.75
C LEU A 63 4.63 -0.11 2.53
N GLU A 64 4.12 -1.29 2.24
CA GLU A 64 4.24 -1.88 0.91
C GLU A 64 3.09 -1.35 0.04
N VAL A 65 3.39 -0.87 -1.17
CA VAL A 65 2.45 -0.12 -2.00
C VAL A 65 2.47 -0.63 -3.43
N TYR A 66 1.30 -1.00 -3.92
CA TYR A 66 1.07 -1.31 -5.32
C TYR A 66 0.34 -0.17 -6.02
N LEU A 67 0.95 0.34 -7.09
CA LEU A 67 0.39 1.33 -8.00
C LEU A 67 -0.18 0.63 -9.24
N GLY A 68 -1.48 0.79 -9.49
CA GLY A 68 -2.11 0.30 -10.70
C GLY A 68 -1.65 1.06 -11.96
N GLU A 69 -1.96 0.51 -13.14
CA GLU A 69 -1.61 1.13 -14.42
C GLU A 69 -2.04 2.61 -14.50
N GLY A 70 -1.12 3.47 -14.94
CA GLY A 70 -1.39 4.90 -15.11
C GLY A 70 -1.35 5.72 -13.81
N ILE A 71 -0.84 5.14 -12.72
CA ILE A 71 -0.41 5.88 -11.52
C ILE A 71 1.11 5.89 -11.52
N ASP A 72 1.68 7.09 -11.54
CA ASP A 72 3.12 7.27 -11.39
C ASP A 72 3.45 7.45 -9.89
N PRO A 73 4.60 6.93 -9.42
CA PRO A 73 5.09 7.27 -8.10
C PRO A 73 5.34 8.78 -8.01
N GLY A 74 5.11 9.36 -6.83
CA GLY A 74 5.40 10.76 -6.60
C GLY A 74 6.90 11.07 -6.66
N ASP A 75 7.25 12.36 -6.68
CA ASP A 75 8.64 12.83 -6.77
C ASP A 75 9.51 12.56 -5.51
N GLY A 76 8.97 11.86 -4.50
CA GLY A 76 9.66 11.53 -3.26
C GLY A 76 10.67 10.39 -3.41
N ASN A 77 11.69 10.35 -2.54
CA ASN A 77 12.68 9.27 -2.50
C ASN A 77 12.11 7.95 -1.95
N GLY A 78 10.87 7.94 -1.45
CA GLY A 78 10.23 6.74 -0.91
C GLY A 78 9.88 5.66 -1.92
N TRP A 79 10.06 5.93 -3.22
CA TRP A 79 9.68 5.04 -4.32
C TRP A 79 10.89 4.34 -4.98
N ASP A 80 12.07 4.37 -4.34
CA ASP A 80 13.30 3.80 -4.89
C ASP A 80 13.32 2.25 -4.87
N GLU A 81 12.64 1.63 -3.89
CA GLU A 81 12.61 0.17 -3.69
C GLU A 81 11.49 -0.50 -4.50
N GLU A 82 11.54 -0.36 -5.83
CA GLU A 82 10.62 -1.02 -6.75
C GLU A 82 10.95 -2.52 -6.93
N ASP A 83 9.98 -3.39 -6.70
CA ASP A 83 10.06 -4.81 -7.03
C ASP A 83 9.21 -5.12 -8.27
N SER A 84 9.89 -5.19 -9.41
CA SER A 84 9.30 -5.56 -10.70
C SER A 84 9.13 -7.08 -10.88
N THR A 85 9.59 -7.91 -9.93
CA THR A 85 9.64 -9.37 -10.03
C THR A 85 8.41 -10.05 -9.40
N GLU A 86 7.91 -9.53 -8.28
CA GLU A 86 6.81 -10.15 -7.52
C GLU A 86 5.41 -9.98 -8.18
N LEU A 87 5.24 -8.99 -9.07
CA LEU A 87 4.01 -8.80 -9.85
C LEU A 87 3.81 -9.84 -10.96
N TRP A 88 4.92 -10.35 -11.50
CA TRP A 88 4.87 -11.40 -12.51
C TRP A 88 4.46 -12.76 -11.91
N LEU A 89 4.76 -13.03 -10.64
CA LEU A 89 4.49 -14.31 -9.97
C LEU A 89 3.09 -14.42 -9.35
N THR A 90 2.43 -13.29 -9.08
CA THR A 90 1.14 -13.23 -8.39
C THR A 90 -0.06 -13.06 -9.33
N SER A 91 0.18 -12.81 -10.62
CA SER A 91 -0.85 -12.65 -11.65
C SER A 91 -1.44 -14.03 -12.06
N PRO A 92 -2.69 -14.38 -11.70
CA PRO A 92 -3.27 -15.70 -11.98
C PRO A 92 -3.56 -15.94 -13.48
N SER A 93 -3.45 -14.91 -14.32
CA SER A 93 -3.80 -14.91 -15.75
C SER A 93 -2.59 -15.05 -16.70
N GLY A 94 -1.36 -15.00 -16.19
CA GLY A 94 -0.14 -15.04 -17.03
C GLY A 94 0.06 -13.79 -17.91
N THR A 95 -0.81 -12.78 -17.80
CA THR A 95 -0.57 -11.42 -18.29
C THR A 95 0.00 -10.63 -17.12
N PRO A 96 1.19 -10.04 -17.23
CA PRO A 96 1.70 -9.18 -16.16
C PRO A 96 0.73 -8.01 -16.00
N ASP A 97 0.22 -7.80 -14.79
CA ASP A 97 -0.36 -6.53 -14.42
C ASP A 97 0.70 -5.44 -14.65
N ASN A 98 0.40 -4.41 -15.44
CA ASN A 98 1.32 -3.30 -15.75
C ASN A 98 1.50 -2.33 -14.57
N GLY A 99 1.08 -2.73 -13.37
CA GLY A 99 1.32 -1.97 -12.15
C GLY A 99 2.75 -2.10 -11.66
N ARG A 100 3.05 -1.41 -10.56
CA ARG A 100 4.38 -1.36 -9.93
C ARG A 100 4.24 -1.55 -8.43
N LEU A 101 5.06 -2.41 -7.85
CA LEU A 101 5.08 -2.70 -6.42
C LEU A 101 6.33 -2.05 -5.81
N PHE A 102 6.14 -1.35 -4.71
CA PHE A 102 7.19 -0.64 -3.99
C PHE A 102 7.18 -1.07 -2.53
N TYR A 103 8.36 -1.35 -2.00
CA TYR A 103 8.54 -1.69 -0.59
C TYR A 103 8.97 -0.48 0.21
N GLU A 104 8.72 -0.55 1.52
CA GLU A 104 9.19 0.45 2.47
C GLU A 104 8.90 1.90 2.02
N VAL A 105 7.72 2.16 1.47
CA VAL A 105 7.30 3.50 1.05
C VAL A 105 6.86 4.29 2.28
N PRO A 106 7.45 5.46 2.60
CA PRO A 106 7.04 6.28 3.72
C PRO A 106 5.56 6.64 3.64
N VAL A 107 4.84 6.58 4.76
CA VAL A 107 3.42 6.97 4.84
C VAL A 107 3.20 8.41 4.34
N GLU A 108 4.17 9.30 4.54
CA GLU A 108 4.11 10.68 4.06
C GLU A 108 4.16 10.80 2.54
N ASP A 109 4.91 9.94 1.85
CA ASP A 109 5.00 9.93 0.39
C ASP A 109 3.73 9.32 -0.22
N VAL A 110 3.15 8.29 0.41
CA VAL A 110 1.83 7.76 0.03
C VAL A 110 0.74 8.82 0.22
N ARG A 111 0.80 9.58 1.32
CA ARG A 111 -0.10 10.70 1.56
C ARG A 111 0.04 11.75 0.46
N ALA A 112 1.25 12.16 0.13
CA ALA A 112 1.50 13.15 -0.92
C ALA A 112 0.92 12.71 -2.27
N LEU A 113 1.11 11.43 -2.65
CA LEU A 113 0.50 10.85 -3.85
C LEU A 113 -1.02 10.93 -3.80
N ILE A 114 -1.65 10.53 -2.69
CA ILE A 114 -3.11 10.65 -2.53
C ILE A 114 -3.57 12.10 -2.70
N GLU A 115 -2.84 13.07 -2.15
CA GLU A 115 -3.18 14.49 -2.26
C GLU A 115 -3.03 15.02 -3.70
N GLU A 116 -2.02 14.57 -4.45
CA GLU A 116 -1.83 14.89 -5.87
C GLU A 116 -3.03 14.43 -6.71
N HIS A 117 -3.59 13.26 -6.38
CA HIS A 117 -4.78 12.72 -7.03
C HIS A 117 -6.11 13.30 -6.49
N GLY A 118 -6.06 14.38 -5.71
CA GLY A 118 -7.24 15.07 -5.20
C GLY A 118 -7.78 14.53 -3.87
N GLY A 119 -7.04 13.66 -3.20
CA GLY A 119 -7.43 13.01 -1.94
C GLY A 119 -8.04 11.63 -2.13
N GLU A 120 -8.44 11.04 -1.01
CA GLU A 120 -9.25 9.81 -1.02
C GLU A 120 -10.64 10.07 -1.59
N HIS A 121 -11.14 9.13 -2.40
CA HIS A 121 -12.53 9.12 -2.84
C HIS A 121 -13.47 8.95 -1.63
N THR A 122 -14.63 9.62 -1.65
CA THR A 122 -15.61 9.56 -0.54
C THR A 122 -16.24 8.17 -0.38
N GLU A 123 -16.28 7.39 -1.45
CA GLU A 123 -16.73 6.00 -1.46
C GLU A 123 -15.52 5.08 -1.62
N GLN A 124 -15.21 4.31 -0.58
CA GLN A 124 -14.08 3.37 -0.55
C GLN A 124 -14.52 1.92 -0.86
N GLY A 125 -15.81 1.68 -1.09
CA GLY A 125 -16.37 0.36 -1.37
C GLY A 125 -16.61 0.11 -2.85
N GLY A 126 -16.19 -1.07 -3.33
CA GLY A 126 -16.89 -1.74 -4.42
C GLY A 126 -18.17 -2.34 -3.85
N THR A 127 -19.30 -2.05 -4.50
CA THR A 127 -20.62 -2.56 -4.16
C THR A 127 -20.62 -4.07 -3.91
N GLU A 128 -20.98 -4.49 -2.69
CA GLU A 128 -21.68 -5.77 -2.51
C GLU A 128 -23.05 -5.63 -3.18
N ALA A 129 -23.20 -6.21 -4.38
CA ALA A 129 -24.50 -6.55 -4.95
C ALA A 129 -24.30 -7.66 -5.98
N GLY A 130 -24.28 -8.91 -5.50
CA GLY A 130 -24.54 -10.10 -6.29
C GLY A 130 -25.75 -10.80 -5.68
N ASP A 131 -26.86 -10.75 -6.42
CA ASP A 131 -28.16 -11.40 -6.20
C ASP A 131 -28.06 -12.93 -6.00
#